data_AF-A0A843KPR4-F1
#
_entry.id   AF-A0A843KPR4-F1
#
_cell.length_a   1.000
_cell.length_b   1.000
_cell.length_c   1.000
_cell.angle_alpha   90.00
_cell.angle_beta   90.00
_cell.angle_gamma   90.00
#
_symmetry.space_group_name_H-M   'P 1'
#
loop_
_entity.id
_entity.type
_entity.pdbx_description
1 polymer ?
#
loop_
_entity_poly.entity_id
_entity_poly.type
_entity_poly.pdbx_seq_one_letter_code
_entity_poly.pdbx_strand_id
1 'polypeptide(L)'
;MDKVVVSLGGSVIVPDDNDDVFLKRFSEMISTLCDRYQIYLVCGGGKIARYYIKVGRNLRLPEPDLDEMGILSTRINAALVA
;
A
#
# COMPACT_ATOMS: atom_id res chain seq x y z
N MET A 1 -24.18 -10.28 -0.18
CA MET A 1 -22.99 -9.62 -0.73
C MET A 1 -21.82 -10.14 0.07
N ASP A 2 -21.00 -11.00 -0.53
CA ASP A 2 -19.91 -11.66 0.19
C ASP A 2 -18.80 -10.67 0.53
N LYS A 3 -18.11 -10.91 1.65
CA LYS A 3 -17.02 -10.06 2.12
C LYS A 3 -15.69 -10.59 1.62
N VAL A 4 -14.92 -9.74 0.96
CA VAL A 4 -13.62 -10.09 0.40
C VAL A 4 -12.57 -9.15 0.96
N VAL A 5 -11.49 -9.72 1.50
CA VAL A 5 -10.31 -8.96 1.92
C VAL A 5 -9.21 -9.17 0.90
N VAL A 6 -8.67 -8.09 0.35
CA VAL A 6 -7.57 -8.11 -0.61
C VAL A 6 -6.33 -7.50 0.04
N SER A 7 -5.29 -8.31 0.19
CA SER A 7 -3.96 -7.84 0.61
C SER A 7 -3.20 -7.33 -0.61
N LEU A 8 -3.18 -6.02 -0.81
CA LEU A 8 -2.51 -5.36 -1.92
C LEU A 8 -1.06 -5.02 -1.54
N GLY A 9 -0.11 -5.65 -2.23
CA GLY A 9 1.31 -5.43 -1.98
C GLY A 9 1.75 -4.00 -2.29
N GLY A 10 2.46 -3.34 -1.37
CA GLY A 10 2.89 -1.96 -1.58
C GLY A 10 3.86 -1.77 -2.76
N SER A 11 4.61 -2.82 -3.14
CA SER A 11 5.46 -2.78 -4.35
C SER A 11 4.64 -2.81 -5.65
N VAL A 12 3.34 -3.11 -5.58
CA VAL A 12 2.40 -3.04 -6.71
C VAL A 12 1.70 -1.69 -6.76
N ILE A 13 1.52 -1.04 -5.59
CA ILE A 13 0.91 0.29 -5.48
C ILE A 13 1.86 1.37 -5.98
N VAL A 14 3.13 1.31 -5.55
CA VAL A 14 4.18 2.26 -5.94
C VAL A 14 5.45 1.51 -6.38
N PRO A 15 5.44 0.83 -7.54
CA PRO A 15 6.61 0.16 -8.09
C PRO A 15 7.71 1.14 -8.51
N ASP A 16 7.42 2.11 -9.39
CA ASP A 16 8.39 3.08 -9.93
C ASP A 16 7.67 4.25 -10.67
N ASP A 17 7.77 4.34 -12.00
CA ASP A 17 7.19 5.42 -12.81
C ASP A 17 5.89 4.94 -13.51
N ASN A 18 4.95 5.87 -13.71
CA ASN A 18 3.63 5.65 -14.32
C ASN A 18 2.67 4.76 -13.49
N ASP A 19 2.79 4.83 -12.16
CA ASP A 19 1.92 4.09 -11.22
C ASP A 19 0.44 4.45 -11.39
N ASP A 20 0.14 5.66 -11.87
CA ASP A 20 -1.21 6.16 -12.15
C ASP A 20 -1.97 5.28 -13.15
N VAL A 21 -1.27 4.69 -14.13
CA VAL A 21 -1.88 3.79 -15.13
C VAL A 21 -2.39 2.51 -14.46
N PHE A 22 -1.59 1.92 -13.58
CA PHE A 22 -2.00 0.73 -12.84
C PHE A 22 -3.14 1.07 -11.87
N LEU A 23 -2.99 2.14 -11.09
CA LEU A 23 -3.96 2.54 -10.07
C LEU A 23 -5.34 2.86 -10.68
N LYS A 24 -5.36 3.52 -11.84
CA LYS A 24 -6.61 3.77 -12.57
C LYS A 24 -7.32 2.49 -12.99
N ARG A 25 -6.59 1.55 -13.60
CA ARG A 25 -7.16 0.25 -14.03
C ARG A 25 -7.60 -0.60 -12.85
N PHE A 26 -6.84 -0.56 -11.75
CA PHE A 26 -7.19 -1.24 -10.51
C PHE A 26 -8.48 -0.67 -9.90
N SER A 27 -8.60 0.66 -9.84
CA SER A 27 -9.81 1.34 -9.35
C SER A 27 -11.05 1.01 -10.19
N GLU A 28 -10.92 1.03 -11.52
CA GLU A 28 -11.99 0.63 -12.44
C GLU A 28 -12.43 -0.83 -12.18
N MET A 29 -11.47 -1.75 -12.07
CA MET A 29 -11.75 -3.16 -11.78
C MET A 29 -12.45 -3.35 -10.42
N ILE A 30 -11.92 -2.76 -9.35
CA ILE A 30 -12.51 -2.89 -8.01
C ILE A 30 -13.92 -2.31 -7.98
N SER A 31 -14.15 -1.18 -8.64
CA SER A 31 -15.47 -0.56 -8.73
C SER A 31 -16.51 -1.51 -9.34
N THR A 32 -16.16 -2.25 -10.40
CA THR A 32 -17.08 -3.24 -11.00
C THR A 32 -17.36 -4.44 -10.08
N LEU A 33 -16.41 -4.78 -9.20
CA LEU A 33 -16.57 -5.89 -8.25
C LEU A 33 -17.39 -5.49 -7.03
N CYS A 34 -17.39 -4.19 -6.68
CA CYS A 34 -18.19 -3.65 -5.59
C CYS A 34 -19.71 -3.77 -5.81
N ASP A 35 -20.17 -4.04 -7.04
CA ASP A 35 -21.60 -4.36 -7.28
C ASP A 35 -22.00 -5.74 -6.71
N ARG A 36 -21.02 -6.62 -6.47
CA ARG A 36 -21.25 -8.02 -6.06
C ARG A 36 -20.62 -8.37 -4.72
N TYR A 37 -19.57 -7.67 -4.31
CA TYR A 37 -18.76 -7.97 -3.14
C TYR A 37 -18.52 -6.74 -2.28
N GLN A 38 -18.53 -6.93 -0.96
CA GLN A 38 -18.03 -5.92 -0.03
C GLN A 38 -16.52 -6.11 0.11
N ILE A 39 -15.74 -5.23 -0.56
CA ILE A 39 -14.29 -5.35 -0.65
C ILE A 39 -13.61 -4.50 0.42
N TYR A 40 -12.61 -5.08 1.08
CA TYR A 40 -11.71 -4.42 1.99
C TYR A 40 -10.28 -4.53 1.47
N LEU A 41 -9.58 -3.40 1.33
CA LEU A 41 -8.20 -3.36 0.88
C LEU A 41 -7.25 -3.19 2.07
N VAL A 42 -6.21 -4.02 2.13
CA VAL A 42 -5.09 -3.88 3.06
C VAL A 42 -3.84 -3.62 2.25
N CYS A 43 -3.20 -2.46 2.47
CA CYS A 43 -2.06 -2.02 1.66
C CYS A 43 -0.73 -2.31 2.36
N GLY A 44 0.26 -2.79 1.61
CA GLY A 44 1.65 -2.89 2.07
C GLY A 44 2.44 -1.59 1.89
N GLY A 45 3.62 -1.51 2.50
CA GLY A 45 4.48 -0.30 2.47
C GLY A 45 5.45 -0.19 1.28
N GLY A 46 5.71 -1.31 0.59
CA GLY A 46 6.43 -1.30 -0.70
C GLY A 46 7.86 -0.76 -0.64
N LYS A 47 8.30 -0.18 -1.76
CA LYS A 47 9.66 0.37 -1.92
C LYS A 47 9.93 1.52 -0.95
N ILE A 48 8.95 2.39 -0.73
CA ILE A 48 9.06 3.55 0.16
C ILE A 48 9.30 3.13 1.61
N ALA A 49 8.55 2.17 2.14
CA ALA A 49 8.79 1.63 3.48
C ALA A 49 10.21 1.07 3.63
N ARG A 50 10.66 0.25 2.66
CA ARG A 50 12.02 -0.32 2.67
C ARG A 50 13.09 0.76 2.63
N TYR A 51 12.86 1.84 1.89
CA TYR A 51 13.77 2.98 1.84
C TYR A 51 13.91 3.66 3.21
N TYR A 52 12.79 4.06 3.84
CA TYR A 52 12.82 4.71 5.14
C TYR A 52 13.42 3.82 6.23
N ILE A 53 13.01 2.54 6.28
CA ILE A 53 13.56 1.56 7.23
C ILE A 53 15.09 1.42 7.05
N LYS A 54 15.57 1.32 5.80
CA LYS A 54 17.00 1.21 5.50
C LYS A 54 17.77 2.46 5.95
N VAL A 55 17.27 3.64 5.60
CA VAL A 55 17.91 4.92 5.99
C VAL A 55 17.90 5.08 7.51
N GLY A 56 16.78 4.85 8.17
CA GLY A 56 16.65 4.92 9.62
C GLY A 56 17.59 3.95 10.34
N ARG A 57 17.73 2.72 9.83
CA ARG A 57 18.68 1.73 10.39
C ARG A 57 20.13 2.18 10.25
N ASN A 58 20.50 2.78 9.13
CA ASN A 58 21.84 3.37 8.94
C ASN A 58 22.11 4.54 9.90
N LEU A 59 21.05 5.25 10.31
CA LEU A 59 21.10 6.31 11.32
C LEU A 59 21.00 5.77 12.76
N ARG A 60 20.99 4.45 12.95
CA ARG A 60 20.89 3.77 14.27
C ARG A 60 19.62 4.12 15.06
N LEU A 61 18.52 4.38 14.37
CA LEU A 61 17.21 4.50 15.02
C LEU A 61 16.77 3.14 15.59
N PRO A 62 16.01 3.13 16.70
CA PRO A 62 15.51 1.90 17.30
C PRO A 62 14.44 1.27 16.40
N GLU A 63 14.34 -0.07 16.41
CA GLU A 63 13.39 -0.82 15.55
C GLU A 63 11.92 -0.36 15.68
N PRO A 64 11.38 0.02 16.85
CA PRO A 64 10.03 0.57 16.94
C PRO A 64 9.78 1.81 16.07
N ASP A 65 10.77 2.70 15.93
CA ASP A 65 10.65 3.87 15.07
C ASP A 65 10.69 3.48 13.58
N LEU A 66 11.46 2.44 13.24
CA LEU A 66 11.51 1.89 11.89
C LEU A 66 10.18 1.21 11.51
N ASP A 67 9.57 0.49 12.45
CA ASP A 67 8.25 -0.11 12.27
C ASP A 67 7.18 0.97 12.05
N GLU A 68 7.21 2.07 12.83
CA GLU A 68 6.29 3.19 12.64
C GLU A 68 6.46 3.83 11.25
N MET A 69 7.70 4.01 10.76
CA MET A 69 7.94 4.48 9.39
C MET A 69 7.36 3.52 8.33
N GLY A 70 7.48 2.21 8.57
CA GLY A 70 6.87 1.18 7.75
C GLY A 70 5.34 1.29 7.72
N ILE A 71 4.70 1.45 8.88
CA ILE A 71 3.25 1.63 9.05
C ILE A 71 2.77 2.93 8.41
N LEU A 72 3.48 4.04 8.59
CA LEU A 72 3.14 5.31 7.96
C LEU A 72 3.16 5.19 6.43
N SER A 73 4.14 4.47 5.89
CA SER A 73 4.21 4.19 4.45
C SER A 73 3.01 3.35 3.97
N THR A 74 2.53 2.38 4.76
CA THR A 74 1.32 1.62 4.39
C THR A 74 0.06 2.48 4.40
N ARG A 75 -0.04 3.42 5.36
CA ARG A 75 -1.16 4.38 5.46
C ARG A 75 -1.17 5.37 4.31
N ILE A 76 0.00 5.86 3.88
CA ILE A 76 0.12 6.73 2.70
C ILE A 76 -0.37 5.98 1.46
N ASN A 77 0.09 4.73 1.27
CA ASN A 77 -0.37 3.90 0.16
C ASN A 77 -1.89 3.66 0.22
N ALA A 78 -2.44 3.37 1.41
CA ALA A 78 -3.87 3.20 1.61
C ALA A 78 -4.67 4.47 1.27
N ALA A 79 -4.16 5.66 1.63
CA ALA A 79 -4.78 6.93 1.28
C ALA A 79 -4.75 7.21 -0.23
N LEU A 80 -3.73 6.75 -0.95
CA LEU A 80 -3.62 6.89 -2.40
C LEU A 80 -4.63 6.00 -3.15
N VAL A 81 -4.93 4.80 -2.63
CA VAL A 81 -5.90 3.87 -3.27
C VAL A 81 -7.35 4.03 -2.80
N ALA A 82 -7.61 4.84 -1.78
CA ALA A 82 -8.95 5.10 -1.24
C ALA A 82 -9.75 6.02 -2.18
#